data_AF-A0A8H7FWI2-F1
#
_entry.id   AF-A0A8H7FWI2-F1
#
_cell.length_a   1.000
_cell.length_b   1.000
_cell.length_c   1.000
_cell.angle_alpha   90.00
_cell.angle_beta   90.00
_cell.angle_gamma   90.00
#
_symmetry.space_group_name_H-M   'P 1'
#
loop_
_entity.id
_entity.type
_entity.pdbx_description
1 polymer ?
#
loop_
_entity_poly.entity_id
_entity_poly.type
_entity_poly.pdbx_seq_one_letter_code
_entity_poly.pdbx_strand_id
1 'polypeptide(L)'
;MPHSKPFLPAHFIAEVQSHDLMRGYSSGVFAKETHHTRLRLRNWNTSFSPNQPLNLGKLAGGVDMFPVGLNRTMMHACAMSPDVLAMCELIRLGGDVNVADTLGMTPLHLCVLAMTNFRPTPGIPPSIDEGSMSAAEKEEAFGRLAWLARILVEQHARVDIAINGTPLIDVVCGWKDWETVELLLAHGCRPSPGVYSRMRKAPHKQRLRKMVETVTAGGERPPRVCPCWSGLSLAECHGAGAQPYPLEFMCACGSGKTYERCCRRLGQTIVEGWKGDPGSIVPLYETHVAAAADIRKHWNAVPGARKIGDDAPLPDISGLSGHLSSFFLSRGLVDPAFAYALEQTGGIPQPVDFRKNSRHVRKDVQAMWNSHIDDYIRQGTDPRAAEDIERAAKISGRNVAEASIVAPQLIKAIADRVLRPSLPEVGVEVAQERLLLGGTG
;
A
#
# COMPACT_ATOMS: atom_id res chain seq x y z
N MET A 1 -15.28 -7.73 -21.39
CA MET A 1 -14.00 -8.10 -20.75
C MET A 1 -14.26 -9.25 -19.80
N PRO A 2 -13.36 -10.24 -19.66
CA PRO A 2 -13.53 -11.27 -18.63
C PRO A 2 -13.58 -10.60 -17.25
N HIS A 3 -14.48 -11.08 -16.38
CA HIS A 3 -14.60 -10.58 -15.01
C HIS A 3 -13.27 -10.76 -14.28
N SER A 4 -12.84 -9.73 -13.54
CA SER A 4 -11.64 -9.87 -12.70
C SER A 4 -11.93 -10.84 -11.57
N LYS A 5 -10.94 -11.70 -11.27
CA LYS A 5 -10.97 -12.49 -10.04
C LYS A 5 -10.88 -11.58 -8.81
N PRO A 6 -11.36 -12.03 -7.64
CA PRO A 6 -11.07 -11.36 -6.37
C PRO A 6 -9.56 -11.19 -6.16
N PHE A 7 -9.18 -10.13 -5.45
CA PHE A 7 -7.84 -9.86 -4.96
C PHE A 7 -7.53 -10.71 -3.72
N LEU A 8 -7.81 -12.01 -3.82
CA LEU A 8 -7.59 -13.00 -2.77
C LEU A 8 -6.90 -14.21 -3.40
N PRO A 9 -5.98 -14.89 -2.67
CA PRO A 9 -5.37 -16.10 -3.17
C PRO A 9 -6.42 -17.18 -3.46
N ALA A 10 -6.24 -17.93 -4.55
CA ALA A 10 -7.20 -18.96 -4.94
C ALA A 10 -7.36 -20.07 -3.89
N HIS A 11 -6.27 -20.44 -3.21
CA HIS A 11 -6.31 -21.43 -2.13
C HIS A 11 -7.15 -20.95 -0.94
N PHE A 12 -6.98 -19.69 -0.53
CA PHE A 12 -7.77 -19.08 0.55
C PHE A 12 -9.26 -19.01 0.20
N ILE A 13 -9.59 -18.62 -1.03
CA ILE A 13 -10.99 -18.64 -1.51
C ILE A 13 -11.59 -20.05 -1.39
N ALA A 14 -10.86 -21.07 -1.87
CA ALA A 14 -11.33 -22.45 -1.85
C ALA A 14 -11.51 -22.98 -0.42
N GLU A 15 -10.61 -22.64 0.49
CA GLU A 15 -10.70 -22.95 1.92
C GLU A 15 -11.94 -22.31 2.56
N VAL A 16 -12.18 -21.02 2.33
CA VAL A 16 -13.35 -20.34 2.88
C VAL A 16 -14.64 -20.93 2.32
N GLN A 17 -14.70 -21.20 1.01
CA GLN A 17 -15.88 -21.76 0.37
C GLN A 17 -16.19 -23.21 0.77
N SER A 18 -15.21 -23.98 1.20
CA SER A 18 -15.42 -25.35 1.66
C SER A 18 -15.95 -25.44 3.10
N HIS A 19 -15.89 -24.33 3.85
CA HIS A 19 -16.40 -24.26 5.21
C HIS A 19 -17.92 -24.45 5.25
N ASP A 20 -18.44 -25.20 6.24
CA ASP A 20 -19.86 -25.54 6.34
C ASP A 20 -20.78 -24.31 6.38
N LEU A 21 -20.36 -23.25 7.09
CA LEU A 21 -21.07 -21.96 7.14
C LEU A 21 -21.18 -21.25 5.78
N MET A 22 -20.38 -21.62 4.79
CA MET A 22 -20.42 -21.04 3.44
C MET A 22 -21.17 -21.93 2.43
N ARG A 23 -21.66 -23.10 2.85
CA ARG A 23 -22.40 -24.02 1.99
C ARG A 23 -23.67 -23.34 1.46
N GLY A 24 -23.81 -23.29 0.14
CA GLY A 24 -24.94 -22.63 -0.53
C GLY A 24 -24.92 -21.11 -0.47
N TYR A 25 -23.95 -20.49 0.20
CA TYR A 25 -23.81 -19.04 0.25
C TYR A 25 -22.98 -18.53 -0.93
N SER A 26 -23.55 -17.61 -1.72
CA SER A 26 -22.85 -16.96 -2.82
C SER A 26 -22.32 -15.60 -2.37
N SER A 27 -20.99 -15.47 -2.29
CA SER A 27 -20.37 -14.20 -1.94
C SER A 27 -20.52 -13.17 -3.07
N GLY A 28 -20.90 -11.95 -2.69
CA GLY A 28 -20.97 -10.79 -3.57
C GLY A 28 -19.60 -10.40 -4.12
N VAL A 29 -18.50 -10.93 -3.57
CA VAL A 29 -17.15 -10.77 -4.11
C VAL A 29 -17.11 -11.18 -5.60
N PHE A 30 -17.87 -12.20 -6.02
CA PHE A 30 -17.87 -12.65 -7.42
C PHE A 30 -18.82 -11.85 -8.33
N ALA A 31 -19.61 -10.94 -7.77
CA ALA A 31 -20.60 -10.17 -8.51
C ALA A 31 -19.95 -9.19 -9.51
N LYS A 32 -20.70 -8.89 -10.57
CA LYS A 32 -20.27 -7.96 -11.63
C LYS A 32 -20.06 -6.55 -11.08
N GLU A 33 -20.88 -6.13 -10.13
CA GLU A 33 -20.83 -4.83 -9.46
C GLU A 33 -19.53 -4.68 -8.66
N THR A 34 -19.11 -5.76 -7.98
CA THR A 34 -17.84 -5.80 -7.26
C THR A 34 -16.65 -5.73 -8.20
N HIS A 35 -16.71 -6.36 -9.38
CA HIS A 35 -15.68 -6.18 -10.41
C HIS A 35 -15.48 -4.71 -10.81
N HIS A 36 -16.55 -3.97 -11.06
CA HIS A 36 -16.46 -2.53 -11.36
C HIS A 36 -15.87 -1.74 -10.19
N THR A 37 -16.26 -2.11 -8.97
CA THR A 37 -15.73 -1.49 -7.76
C THR A 37 -14.22 -1.72 -7.62
N ARG A 38 -13.73 -2.94 -7.85
CA ARG A 38 -12.28 -3.23 -7.89
C ARG A 38 -11.56 -2.41 -8.95
N LEU A 39 -12.15 -2.30 -10.15
CA LEU A 39 -11.56 -1.48 -11.21
C LEU A 39 -11.43 -0.03 -10.78
N ARG A 40 -12.43 0.52 -10.09
CA ARG A 40 -12.37 1.89 -9.53
C ARG A 40 -11.32 2.02 -8.43
N LEU A 41 -11.26 1.07 -7.50
CA LEU A 41 -10.24 1.04 -6.43
C LEU A 41 -8.80 0.90 -6.97
N ARG A 42 -8.64 0.41 -8.20
CA ARG A 42 -7.36 0.32 -8.92
C ARG A 42 -7.20 1.36 -10.03
N ASN A 43 -8.19 2.24 -10.20
CA ASN A 43 -8.14 3.29 -11.22
C ASN A 43 -7.62 4.58 -10.60
N TRP A 44 -6.34 4.83 -10.79
CA TRP A 44 -5.63 6.03 -10.36
C TRP A 44 -6.12 7.33 -11.02
N ASN A 45 -6.97 7.28 -12.04
CA ASN A 45 -7.62 8.48 -12.56
C ASN A 45 -8.81 8.93 -11.69
N THR A 46 -9.24 8.11 -10.74
CA THR A 46 -10.37 8.38 -9.86
C THR A 46 -9.94 8.29 -8.40
N SER A 47 -10.37 9.23 -7.57
CA SER A 47 -10.08 9.30 -6.13
C SER A 47 -10.82 8.25 -5.28
N PHE A 48 -11.08 7.06 -5.84
CA PHE A 48 -11.91 6.05 -5.20
C PHE A 48 -11.07 5.19 -4.24
N SER A 49 -11.26 5.42 -2.95
CA SER A 49 -10.57 4.72 -1.86
C SER A 49 -11.52 3.72 -1.18
N PRO A 50 -11.04 2.57 -0.66
CA PRO A 50 -11.88 1.68 0.15
C PRO A 50 -12.38 2.36 1.44
N ASN A 51 -11.69 3.42 1.88
CA ASN A 51 -12.06 4.24 3.04
C ASN A 51 -12.94 5.43 2.67
N GLN A 52 -13.27 5.59 1.38
CA GLN A 52 -14.18 6.64 0.98
C GLN A 52 -15.58 6.35 1.54
N PRO A 53 -16.24 7.36 2.12
CA PRO A 53 -17.64 7.25 2.53
C PRO A 53 -18.55 6.92 1.34
N LEU A 54 -19.48 6.00 1.58
CA LEU A 54 -20.54 5.68 0.66
C LEU A 54 -21.58 6.80 0.68
N ASN A 55 -21.60 7.63 -0.37
CA ASN A 55 -22.73 8.51 -0.67
C ASN A 55 -23.85 7.71 -1.34
N LEU A 56 -24.30 6.65 -0.68
CA LEU A 56 -25.34 5.78 -1.22
C LEU A 56 -26.70 6.26 -0.74
N GLY A 57 -27.45 6.87 -1.66
CA GLY A 57 -28.90 6.98 -1.53
C GLY A 57 -29.58 5.62 -1.70
N LYS A 58 -29.10 4.78 -2.64
CA LYS A 58 -29.52 3.38 -2.91
C LYS A 58 -28.41 2.64 -3.69
N LEU A 59 -28.05 1.41 -3.29
CA LEU A 59 -27.29 0.49 -4.17
C LEU A 59 -28.22 -0.11 -5.22
N ALA A 60 -27.65 -0.56 -6.35
CA ALA A 60 -28.37 -1.36 -7.33
C ALA A 60 -28.91 -2.62 -6.64
N GLY A 61 -30.23 -2.70 -6.47
CA GLY A 61 -30.91 -3.72 -5.65
C GLY A 61 -31.95 -3.15 -4.69
N GLY A 62 -32.02 -1.83 -4.50
CA GLY A 62 -33.13 -1.18 -3.77
C GLY A 62 -33.14 -1.41 -2.25
N VAL A 63 -32.09 -2.02 -1.70
CA VAL A 63 -31.92 -2.15 -0.24
C VAL A 63 -31.41 -0.81 0.29
N ASP A 64 -32.25 -0.13 1.08
CA ASP A 64 -31.86 1.07 1.83
C ASP A 64 -30.88 0.65 2.91
N MET A 65 -29.58 0.62 2.59
CA MET A 65 -28.59 0.12 3.53
C MET A 65 -28.30 1.10 4.67
N PHE A 66 -28.27 2.41 4.41
CA PHE A 66 -27.90 3.41 5.41
C PHE A 66 -28.63 4.73 5.24
N PRO A 67 -28.97 5.42 6.34
CA PRO A 67 -29.27 6.84 6.30
C PRO A 67 -28.11 7.62 5.67
N VAL A 68 -28.44 8.52 4.73
CA VAL A 68 -27.46 9.44 4.15
C VAL A 68 -26.85 10.27 5.27
N GLY A 69 -25.54 10.50 5.21
CA GLY A 69 -24.81 11.36 6.15
C GLY A 69 -24.07 10.63 7.26
N LEU A 70 -24.20 9.30 7.41
CA LEU A 70 -23.47 8.56 8.45
C LEU A 70 -21.97 8.36 8.17
N ASN A 71 -21.46 8.75 7.00
CA ASN A 71 -20.06 8.59 6.62
C ASN A 71 -19.54 7.12 6.60
N ARG A 72 -20.45 6.16 6.42
CA ARG A 72 -20.12 4.72 6.39
C ARG A 72 -19.40 4.33 5.11
N THR A 73 -18.37 3.48 5.22
CA THR A 73 -17.58 2.96 4.10
C THR A 73 -18.13 1.61 3.59
N MET A 74 -17.53 1.07 2.52
CA MET A 74 -17.79 -0.30 2.04
C MET A 74 -17.58 -1.36 3.13
N MET A 75 -16.67 -1.12 4.08
CA MET A 75 -16.43 -2.05 5.15
C MET A 75 -17.58 -2.07 6.18
N HIS A 76 -18.19 -0.91 6.45
CA HIS A 76 -19.39 -0.84 7.30
C HIS A 76 -20.57 -1.59 6.68
N ALA A 77 -20.75 -1.42 5.37
CA ALA A 77 -21.71 -2.19 4.58
C ALA A 77 -21.48 -3.70 4.72
N CYS A 78 -20.24 -4.13 4.47
CA CYS A 78 -19.88 -5.52 4.49
C CYS A 78 -19.92 -6.13 5.90
N ALA A 79 -19.74 -5.33 6.95
CA ALA A 79 -19.86 -5.78 8.33
C ALA A 79 -21.30 -6.11 8.74
N MET A 80 -22.29 -5.58 8.03
CA MET A 80 -23.71 -5.87 8.27
C MET A 80 -24.25 -6.98 7.36
N SER A 81 -23.43 -7.46 6.42
CA SER A 81 -23.72 -8.64 5.63
C SER A 81 -22.85 -9.82 6.08
N PRO A 82 -23.35 -11.06 6.03
CA PRO A 82 -22.56 -12.24 6.40
C PRO A 82 -21.57 -12.65 5.27
N ASP A 83 -20.92 -11.69 4.60
CA ASP A 83 -20.04 -11.95 3.44
C ASP A 83 -18.55 -11.90 3.83
N VAL A 84 -18.03 -13.06 4.22
CA VAL A 84 -16.65 -13.23 4.70
C VAL A 84 -15.62 -12.87 3.61
N LEU A 85 -15.80 -13.34 2.38
CA LEU A 85 -14.83 -13.10 1.31
C LEU A 85 -14.80 -11.64 0.86
N ALA A 86 -15.96 -10.98 0.81
CA ALA A 86 -16.01 -9.55 0.48
C ALA A 86 -15.29 -8.70 1.53
N MET A 87 -15.43 -9.03 2.82
CA MET A 87 -14.70 -8.37 3.90
C MET A 87 -13.18 -8.57 3.76
N CYS A 88 -12.74 -9.81 3.56
CA CYS A 88 -11.33 -10.15 3.38
C CYS A 88 -10.70 -9.39 2.20
N GLU A 89 -11.44 -9.23 1.11
CA GLU A 89 -10.96 -8.47 -0.04
C GLU A 89 -10.85 -6.97 0.27
N LEU A 90 -11.83 -6.38 0.95
CA LEU A 90 -11.77 -4.96 1.33
C LEU A 90 -10.55 -4.67 2.23
N ILE A 91 -10.28 -5.55 3.20
CA ILE A 91 -9.07 -5.49 4.04
C ILE A 91 -7.81 -5.56 3.16
N ARG A 92 -7.75 -6.52 2.23
CA ARG A 92 -6.63 -6.69 1.31
C ARG A 92 -6.42 -5.50 0.37
N LEU A 93 -7.50 -4.81 -0.01
CA LEU A 93 -7.46 -3.60 -0.81
C LEU A 93 -7.09 -2.35 0.00
N GLY A 94 -6.80 -2.49 1.29
CA GLY A 94 -6.35 -1.41 2.17
C GLY A 94 -7.49 -0.65 2.86
N GLY A 95 -8.65 -1.29 2.99
CA GLY A 95 -9.71 -0.79 3.86
C GLY A 95 -9.22 -0.76 5.31
N ASP A 96 -9.38 0.38 5.96
CA ASP A 96 -9.05 0.57 7.37
C ASP A 96 -10.20 0.03 8.24
N VAL A 97 -9.86 -0.99 9.03
CA VAL A 97 -10.78 -1.70 9.93
C VAL A 97 -11.28 -0.85 11.09
N ASN A 98 -10.68 0.33 11.30
CA ASN A 98 -10.98 1.25 12.38
C ASN A 98 -11.68 2.54 11.93
N VAL A 99 -12.00 2.69 10.63
CA VAL A 99 -12.77 3.86 10.18
C VAL A 99 -14.06 3.91 10.97
N ALA A 100 -14.30 5.01 11.67
CA ALA A 100 -15.54 5.23 12.40
C ALA A 100 -16.53 6.01 11.54
N ASP A 101 -17.79 5.62 11.61
CA ASP A 101 -18.91 6.40 11.08
C ASP A 101 -19.19 7.64 11.96
N THR A 102 -20.17 8.48 11.60
CA THR A 102 -20.50 9.69 12.38
C THR A 102 -21.00 9.42 13.81
N LEU A 103 -21.39 8.18 14.11
CA LEU A 103 -21.80 7.73 15.44
C LEU A 103 -20.64 7.12 16.22
N GLY A 104 -19.42 7.14 15.67
CA GLY A 104 -18.24 6.51 16.27
C GLY A 104 -18.19 5.00 16.06
N MET A 105 -19.09 4.42 15.26
CA MET A 105 -19.16 2.97 15.07
C MET A 105 -18.17 2.55 14.00
N THR A 106 -17.26 1.64 14.33
CA THR A 106 -16.37 1.00 13.35
C THR A 106 -17.03 -0.23 12.71
N PRO A 107 -16.45 -0.83 11.65
CA PRO A 107 -16.93 -2.09 11.09
C PRO A 107 -17.13 -3.20 12.13
N LEU A 108 -16.23 -3.35 13.10
CA LEU A 108 -16.39 -4.37 14.15
C LEU A 108 -17.65 -4.13 15.00
N HIS A 109 -17.96 -2.86 15.31
CA HIS A 109 -19.15 -2.50 16.07
C HIS A 109 -20.43 -2.84 15.31
N LEU A 110 -20.48 -2.51 14.02
CA LEU A 110 -21.63 -2.82 13.18
C LEU A 110 -21.78 -4.33 12.98
N CYS A 111 -20.69 -5.08 12.89
CA CYS A 111 -20.73 -6.53 12.84
C CYS A 111 -21.37 -7.12 14.09
N VAL A 112 -20.89 -6.73 15.28
CA VAL A 112 -21.46 -7.19 16.56
C VAL A 112 -22.90 -6.70 16.72
N LEU A 113 -23.23 -5.48 16.31
CA LEU A 113 -24.59 -4.98 16.34
C LEU A 113 -25.52 -5.77 15.39
N ALA A 114 -25.06 -6.14 14.19
CA ALA A 114 -25.82 -6.99 13.27
C ALA A 114 -26.07 -8.38 13.87
N MET A 115 -25.09 -8.94 14.59
CA MET A 115 -25.27 -10.22 15.30
C MET A 115 -26.37 -10.18 16.37
N THR A 116 -26.66 -9.01 16.97
CA THR A 116 -27.73 -8.87 17.96
C THR A 116 -29.13 -9.09 17.36
N ASN A 117 -29.29 -8.95 16.05
CA ASN A 117 -30.57 -9.20 15.38
C ASN A 117 -30.92 -10.71 15.39
N PHE A 118 -29.92 -11.57 15.24
CA PHE A 118 -30.07 -13.02 15.34
C PHE A 118 -30.09 -13.53 16.77
N ARG A 119 -29.31 -12.90 17.66
CA ARG A 119 -29.23 -13.25 19.10
C ARG A 119 -29.38 -11.99 19.96
N PRO A 120 -30.62 -11.63 20.35
CA PRO A 120 -30.90 -10.42 21.11
C PRO A 120 -30.11 -10.32 22.41
N THR A 121 -29.56 -9.14 22.66
CA THR A 121 -28.86 -8.81 23.92
C THR A 121 -29.67 -7.77 24.69
N PRO A 122 -29.99 -8.00 25.97
CA PRO A 122 -30.74 -7.03 26.77
C PRO A 122 -30.08 -5.64 26.78
N GLY A 123 -30.87 -4.59 26.50
CA GLY A 123 -30.40 -3.20 26.47
C GLY A 123 -29.77 -2.75 25.15
N ILE A 124 -29.63 -3.65 24.17
CA ILE A 124 -29.18 -3.31 22.82
C ILE A 124 -30.36 -3.54 21.86
N PRO A 125 -30.91 -2.48 21.24
CA PRO A 125 -31.99 -2.64 20.29
C PRO A 125 -31.48 -3.34 19.02
N PRO A 126 -32.32 -4.15 18.35
CA PRO A 126 -31.99 -4.67 17.03
C PRO A 126 -31.79 -3.52 16.03
N SER A 127 -30.89 -3.73 15.09
CA SER A 127 -30.42 -2.75 14.11
C SER A 127 -31.02 -2.89 12.71
N ILE A 128 -31.63 -4.04 12.39
CA ILE A 128 -32.20 -4.33 11.07
C ILE A 128 -33.47 -5.16 11.23
N ASP A 129 -34.46 -4.93 10.37
CA ASP A 129 -35.58 -5.84 10.17
C ASP A 129 -35.11 -7.04 9.34
N GLU A 130 -34.86 -8.17 10.01
CA GLU A 130 -34.58 -9.44 9.35
C GLU A 130 -35.90 -10.00 8.84
N GLY A 131 -36.08 -10.02 7.52
CA GLY A 131 -37.29 -10.58 6.89
C GLY A 131 -37.55 -12.06 7.23
N SER A 132 -38.23 -12.78 6.33
CA SER A 132 -38.67 -14.17 6.58
C SER A 132 -37.54 -15.22 6.50
N MET A 133 -36.47 -15.08 7.30
CA MET A 133 -35.42 -16.09 7.45
C MET A 133 -35.84 -17.21 8.41
N SER A 134 -35.55 -18.45 8.05
CA SER A 134 -35.68 -19.62 8.92
C SER A 134 -34.65 -19.60 10.07
N ALA A 135 -34.90 -20.39 11.11
CA ALA A 135 -33.97 -20.50 12.25
C ALA A 135 -32.57 -21.01 11.83
N ALA A 136 -32.50 -21.92 10.85
CA ALA A 136 -31.24 -22.44 10.34
C ALA A 136 -30.44 -21.35 9.60
N GLU A 137 -31.10 -20.59 8.71
CA GLU A 137 -30.47 -19.49 7.99
C GLU A 137 -29.97 -18.39 8.92
N LYS A 138 -30.71 -18.11 10.00
CA LYS A 138 -30.30 -17.17 11.05
C LYS A 138 -29.04 -17.65 11.79
N GLU A 139 -28.95 -18.93 12.12
CA GLU A 139 -27.78 -19.50 12.78
C GLU A 139 -26.55 -19.48 11.86
N GLU A 140 -26.72 -19.81 10.58
CA GLU A 140 -25.64 -19.71 9.59
C GLU A 140 -25.17 -18.26 9.38
N ALA A 141 -26.11 -17.31 9.31
CA ALA A 141 -25.79 -15.89 9.20
C ALA A 141 -25.05 -15.38 10.44
N PHE A 142 -25.50 -15.77 11.63
CA PHE A 142 -24.79 -15.48 12.88
C PHE A 142 -23.38 -16.06 12.86
N GLY A 143 -23.20 -17.31 12.45
CA GLY A 143 -21.88 -17.96 12.35
C GLY A 143 -20.94 -17.23 11.39
N ARG A 144 -21.43 -16.81 10.22
CA ARG A 144 -20.64 -16.02 9.26
C ARG A 144 -20.27 -14.63 9.79
N LEU A 145 -21.17 -13.95 10.49
CA LEU A 145 -20.86 -12.68 11.15
C LEU A 145 -19.87 -12.84 12.31
N ALA A 146 -19.97 -13.92 13.09
CA ALA A 146 -18.99 -14.25 14.12
C ALA A 146 -17.59 -14.46 13.52
N TRP A 147 -17.51 -15.17 12.39
CA TRP A 147 -16.26 -15.33 11.64
C TRP A 147 -15.72 -13.98 11.15
N LEU A 148 -16.58 -13.13 10.59
CA LEU A 148 -16.21 -11.79 10.17
C LEU A 148 -15.67 -10.94 11.33
N ALA A 149 -16.31 -10.99 12.50
CA ALA A 149 -15.86 -10.29 13.70
C ALA A 149 -14.46 -10.77 14.12
N ARG A 150 -14.20 -12.08 14.09
CA ARG A 150 -12.86 -12.63 14.36
C ARG A 150 -11.82 -12.14 13.38
N ILE A 151 -12.12 -12.13 12.08
CA ILE A 151 -11.24 -11.58 11.04
C ILE A 151 -10.90 -10.11 11.34
N LEU A 152 -11.89 -9.28 11.68
CA LEU A 152 -11.62 -7.87 12.01
C LEU A 152 -10.71 -7.73 13.24
N VAL A 153 -10.92 -8.54 14.28
CA VAL A 153 -10.08 -8.54 15.50
C VAL A 153 -8.64 -8.97 15.19
N GLU A 154 -8.46 -10.05 14.41
CA GLU A 154 -7.16 -10.54 13.92
C GLU A 154 -6.45 -9.51 13.03
N GLN A 155 -7.22 -8.68 12.33
CA GLN A 155 -6.76 -7.53 11.56
C GLN A 155 -6.53 -6.28 12.42
N HIS A 156 -6.46 -6.48 13.74
CA HIS A 156 -6.15 -5.48 14.74
C HIS A 156 -7.19 -4.35 14.89
N ALA A 157 -8.46 -4.62 14.54
CA ALA A 157 -9.55 -3.71 14.84
C ALA A 157 -9.59 -3.34 16.33
N ARG A 158 -10.01 -2.10 16.62
CA ARG A 158 -10.18 -1.57 17.97
C ARG A 158 -11.30 -2.32 18.68
N VAL A 159 -10.96 -2.93 19.81
CA VAL A 159 -11.88 -3.72 20.65
C VAL A 159 -12.28 -2.99 21.93
N ASP A 160 -11.74 -1.79 22.15
CA ASP A 160 -11.90 -0.95 23.33
C ASP A 160 -13.11 -0.02 23.26
N ILE A 161 -13.73 0.10 22.10
CA ILE A 161 -14.90 0.94 21.88
C ILE A 161 -16.17 0.16 22.26
N ALA A 162 -17.12 0.83 22.90
CA ALA A 162 -18.34 0.24 23.45
C ALA A 162 -19.57 0.49 22.54
N ILE A 163 -20.49 -0.48 22.47
CA ILE A 163 -21.80 -0.33 21.80
C ILE A 163 -22.81 0.18 22.82
N ASN A 164 -23.31 1.41 22.64
CA ASN A 164 -24.24 2.06 23.59
C ASN A 164 -23.73 2.01 25.05
N GLY A 165 -22.43 2.25 25.24
CA GLY A 165 -21.78 2.19 26.56
C GLY A 165 -21.55 0.77 27.11
N THR A 166 -21.92 -0.27 26.37
CA THR A 166 -21.65 -1.67 26.72
C THR A 166 -20.38 -2.16 26.00
N PRO A 167 -19.33 -2.60 26.70
CA PRO A 167 -18.12 -3.16 26.07
C PRO A 167 -18.48 -4.31 25.12
N LEU A 168 -17.76 -4.42 23.98
CA LEU A 168 -18.02 -5.46 22.99
C LEU A 168 -18.07 -6.87 23.58
N ILE A 169 -17.11 -7.19 24.46
CA ILE A 169 -17.02 -8.50 25.12
C ILE A 169 -18.24 -8.81 26.00
N ASP A 170 -18.89 -7.80 26.59
CA ASP A 170 -20.07 -8.02 27.42
C ASP A 170 -21.27 -8.48 26.56
N VAL A 171 -21.33 -8.03 25.31
CA VAL A 171 -22.35 -8.42 24.33
C VAL A 171 -22.16 -9.87 23.91
N VAL A 172 -20.97 -10.23 23.40
CA VAL A 172 -20.69 -11.59 22.91
C VAL A 172 -20.72 -12.65 24.02
N CYS A 173 -20.43 -12.29 25.27
CA CYS A 173 -20.56 -13.19 26.42
C CYS A 173 -21.96 -13.81 26.57
N GLY A 174 -23.01 -13.09 26.15
CA GLY A 174 -24.38 -13.61 26.17
C GLY A 174 -24.64 -14.72 25.15
N TRP A 175 -23.91 -14.70 24.04
CA TRP A 175 -24.07 -15.64 22.92
C TRP A 175 -23.36 -16.96 23.10
N LYS A 176 -22.41 -17.04 24.06
CA LYS A 176 -21.59 -18.22 24.35
C LYS A 176 -20.72 -18.64 23.16
N ASP A 177 -20.40 -17.70 22.28
CA ASP A 177 -19.34 -17.86 21.29
C ASP A 177 -17.99 -17.63 21.99
N TRP A 178 -17.50 -18.70 22.61
CA TRP A 178 -16.32 -18.64 23.47
C TRP A 178 -15.03 -18.40 22.69
N GLU A 179 -14.99 -18.75 21.41
CA GLU A 179 -13.85 -18.46 20.52
C GLU A 179 -13.72 -16.96 20.30
N THR A 180 -14.82 -16.30 19.96
CA THR A 180 -14.85 -14.83 19.80
C THR A 180 -14.55 -14.11 21.13
N VAL A 181 -15.04 -14.64 22.26
CA VAL A 181 -14.72 -14.08 23.60
C VAL A 181 -13.24 -14.20 23.92
N GLU A 182 -12.64 -15.37 23.70
CA GLU A 182 -11.21 -15.61 23.93
C GLU A 182 -10.34 -14.71 23.04
N LEU A 183 -10.68 -14.57 21.76
CA LEU A 183 -9.98 -13.69 20.83
C LEU A 183 -10.06 -12.22 21.24
N LEU A 184 -11.24 -11.74 21.65
CA LEU A 184 -11.40 -10.37 22.16
C LEU A 184 -10.54 -10.11 23.41
N LEU A 185 -10.48 -11.06 24.34
CA LEU A 185 -9.63 -10.96 25.54
C LEU A 185 -8.14 -10.87 25.16
N ALA A 186 -7.70 -11.72 24.23
CA ALA A 186 -6.33 -11.74 23.73
C ALA A 186 -5.96 -10.43 23.04
N HIS A 187 -6.92 -9.78 22.38
CA HIS A 187 -6.72 -8.48 21.74
C HIS A 187 -6.95 -7.27 22.67
N GLY A 188 -7.06 -7.50 23.98
CA GLY A 188 -7.08 -6.42 24.98
C GLY A 188 -8.49 -5.95 25.40
N CYS A 189 -9.56 -6.56 24.89
CA CYS A 189 -10.91 -6.25 25.37
C CYS A 189 -11.06 -6.72 26.83
N ARG A 190 -11.72 -5.91 27.66
CA ARG A 190 -11.89 -6.22 29.10
C ARG A 190 -13.37 -6.26 29.46
N PRO A 191 -13.83 -7.33 30.13
CA PRO A 191 -15.22 -7.43 30.54
C PRO A 191 -15.53 -6.47 31.68
N SER A 192 -16.76 -5.95 31.70
CA SER A 192 -17.21 -5.16 32.84
C SER A 192 -17.47 -6.06 34.05
N PRO A 193 -17.34 -5.57 35.30
CA PRO A 193 -17.75 -6.32 36.49
C PRO A 193 -19.20 -6.79 36.44
N GLY A 194 -20.07 -6.02 35.76
CA GLY A 194 -21.49 -6.32 35.61
C GLY A 194 -21.79 -7.56 34.76
N VAL A 195 -20.88 -7.97 33.86
CA VAL A 195 -21.11 -9.11 32.96
C VAL A 195 -21.31 -10.41 33.74
N TYR A 196 -20.56 -10.60 34.83
CA TYR A 196 -20.64 -11.80 35.68
C TYR A 196 -21.98 -11.91 36.40
N SER A 197 -22.63 -10.79 36.70
CA SER A 197 -23.95 -10.76 37.32
C SER A 197 -25.04 -11.17 36.33
N ARG A 198 -24.91 -10.81 35.05
CA ARG A 198 -25.87 -11.17 33.99
C ARG A 198 -25.82 -12.65 33.61
N MET A 199 -24.67 -13.31 33.78
CA MET A 199 -24.53 -14.75 33.51
C MET A 199 -25.26 -15.59 34.57
N ARG A 200 -26.44 -16.15 34.27
CA ARG A 200 -27.21 -16.93 35.28
C ARG A 200 -26.54 -18.25 35.69
N LYS A 201 -25.83 -18.91 34.79
CA LYS A 201 -25.25 -20.25 35.00
C LYS A 201 -23.82 -20.18 35.55
N ALA A 202 -23.57 -20.84 36.69
CA ALA A 202 -22.27 -20.87 37.34
C ALA A 202 -21.11 -21.37 36.43
N PRO A 203 -21.27 -22.41 35.59
CA PRO A 203 -20.19 -22.86 34.70
C PRO A 203 -19.70 -21.80 33.71
N HIS A 204 -20.60 -20.95 33.20
CA HIS A 204 -20.21 -19.89 32.27
C HIS A 204 -19.42 -18.77 32.97
N LYS A 205 -19.79 -18.42 34.21
CA LYS A 205 -19.03 -17.47 35.03
C LYS A 205 -17.61 -17.98 35.27
N GLN A 206 -17.49 -19.25 35.64
CA GLN A 206 -16.19 -19.86 35.91
C GLN A 206 -15.33 -19.94 34.65
N ARG A 207 -15.93 -20.29 33.49
CA ARG A 207 -15.23 -20.28 32.21
C ARG A 207 -14.69 -18.90 31.85
N LEU A 208 -15.51 -17.85 31.95
CA LEU A 208 -15.06 -16.48 31.66
C LEU A 208 -13.96 -16.04 32.64
N ARG A 209 -14.09 -16.31 33.94
CA ARG A 209 -13.04 -15.98 34.92
C ARG A 209 -11.72 -16.64 34.56
N LYS A 210 -11.74 -17.95 34.29
CA LYS A 210 -10.57 -18.70 33.88
C LYS A 210 -9.94 -18.10 32.62
N MET A 211 -10.73 -17.78 31.60
CA MET A 211 -10.23 -17.16 30.36
C MET A 211 -9.60 -15.78 30.61
N VAL A 212 -10.23 -14.93 31.43
CA VAL A 212 -9.67 -13.63 31.79
C VAL A 212 -8.33 -13.83 32.50
N GLU A 213 -8.25 -14.71 33.47
CA GLU A 213 -7.00 -15.00 34.19
C GLU A 213 -5.91 -15.53 33.26
N THR A 214 -6.21 -16.49 32.39
CA THR A 214 -5.20 -17.15 31.53
C THR A 214 -4.74 -16.27 30.37
N VAL A 215 -5.68 -15.61 29.68
CA VAL A 215 -5.39 -14.87 28.45
C VAL A 215 -4.76 -13.52 28.76
N THR A 216 -5.20 -12.84 29.82
CA THR A 216 -4.65 -11.52 30.15
C THR A 216 -3.26 -11.58 30.77
N ALA A 217 -2.87 -12.73 31.33
CA ALA A 217 -1.51 -12.98 31.83
C ALA A 217 -0.46 -13.02 30.70
N GLY A 218 -0.86 -13.30 29.45
CA GLY A 218 0.03 -13.35 28.28
C GLY A 218 0.56 -11.98 27.81
N GLY A 219 -0.02 -10.87 28.29
CA GLY A 219 0.48 -9.49 28.15
C GLY A 219 0.43 -8.87 26.75
N GLU A 220 0.78 -9.60 25.71
CA GLU A 220 0.93 -9.08 24.36
C GLU A 220 -0.26 -9.42 23.45
N ARG A 221 -0.65 -8.45 22.63
CA ARG A 221 -1.67 -8.63 21.60
C ARG A 221 -1.14 -9.63 20.55
N PRO A 222 -1.91 -10.66 20.16
CA PRO A 222 -1.48 -11.60 19.13
C PRO A 222 -1.04 -10.90 17.84
N PRO A 223 -0.03 -11.43 17.12
CA PRO A 223 0.44 -10.86 15.87
C PRO A 223 -0.70 -10.70 14.86
N ARG A 224 -0.70 -9.59 14.12
CA ARG A 224 -1.68 -9.34 13.07
C ARG A 224 -1.52 -10.38 11.97
N VAL A 225 -2.59 -11.04 11.54
CA VAL A 225 -2.55 -11.92 10.36
C VAL A 225 -2.29 -11.07 9.12
N CYS A 226 -1.40 -11.51 8.23
CA CYS A 226 -1.10 -10.72 7.03
C CYS A 226 -2.34 -10.64 6.11
N PRO A 227 -2.79 -9.43 5.70
CA PRO A 227 -3.94 -9.26 4.80
C PRO A 227 -3.82 -9.95 3.45
N CYS A 228 -2.64 -10.44 3.07
CA CYS A 228 -2.47 -11.21 1.84
C CYS A 228 -3.05 -12.63 1.93
N TRP A 229 -3.48 -13.06 3.13
CA TRP A 229 -4.08 -14.36 3.41
C TRP A 229 -3.16 -15.54 3.06
N SER A 230 -1.86 -15.37 3.29
CA SER A 230 -0.86 -16.44 3.15
C SER A 230 -0.83 -17.42 4.32
N GLY A 231 -1.56 -17.12 5.40
CA GLY A 231 -1.49 -17.85 6.68
C GLY A 231 -0.36 -17.38 7.62
N LEU A 232 0.52 -16.47 7.17
CA LEU A 232 1.59 -15.90 7.98
C LEU A 232 1.12 -14.64 8.74
N SER A 233 1.82 -14.31 9.83
CA SER A 233 1.66 -12.99 10.46
C SER A 233 2.19 -11.89 9.53
N LEU A 234 1.74 -10.66 9.78
CA LEU A 234 2.23 -9.48 9.08
C LEU A 234 3.75 -9.35 9.23
N ALA A 235 4.26 -9.52 10.45
CA ALA A 235 5.68 -9.40 10.76
C ALA A 235 6.54 -10.44 10.00
N GLU A 236 6.00 -11.61 9.71
CA GLU A 236 6.67 -12.69 8.97
C GLU A 236 6.46 -12.61 7.45
N CYS A 237 5.62 -11.68 6.97
CA CYS A 237 5.21 -11.59 5.57
C CYS A 237 5.50 -10.19 4.99
N HIS A 238 4.47 -9.40 4.67
CA HIS A 238 4.64 -8.05 4.09
C HIS A 238 5.31 -7.05 5.06
N GLY A 239 5.35 -7.35 6.36
CA GLY A 239 6.13 -6.61 7.35
C GLY A 239 7.61 -7.03 7.41
N ALA A 240 7.97 -8.22 6.94
CA ALA A 240 9.37 -8.66 6.82
C ALA A 240 10.04 -8.08 5.56
N GLY A 241 9.26 -7.84 4.50
CA GLY A 241 9.78 -7.28 3.26
C GLY A 241 8.78 -7.33 2.11
N ALA A 242 9.19 -6.76 0.97
CA ALA A 242 8.37 -6.71 -0.22
C ALA A 242 8.13 -8.11 -0.81
N GLN A 243 6.88 -8.39 -1.22
CA GLN A 243 6.46 -9.66 -1.79
C GLN A 243 6.17 -9.53 -3.30
N PRO A 244 6.30 -10.57 -4.12
CA PRO A 244 5.93 -10.49 -5.53
C PRO A 244 4.44 -10.16 -5.71
N TYR A 245 4.12 -9.23 -6.62
CA TYR A 245 2.72 -8.94 -6.95
C TYR A 245 2.07 -10.12 -7.72
N PRO A 246 0.90 -10.63 -7.29
CA PRO A 246 0.29 -11.80 -7.94
C PRO A 246 -0.03 -11.58 -9.42
N LEU A 247 0.29 -12.57 -10.25
CA LEU A 247 0.21 -12.49 -11.72
C LEU A 247 -1.25 -12.38 -12.20
N GLU A 248 -2.14 -13.08 -11.52
CA GLU A 248 -3.56 -13.18 -11.81
C GLU A 248 -4.37 -11.96 -11.35
N PHE A 249 -3.80 -11.13 -10.48
CA PHE A 249 -4.47 -9.90 -10.02
C PHE A 249 -4.53 -8.87 -11.14
N MET A 250 -5.49 -7.96 -11.08
CA MET A 250 -5.52 -6.85 -12.02
C MET A 250 -4.24 -6.03 -11.85
N CYS A 251 -3.68 -5.59 -12.97
CA CYS A 251 -2.42 -4.88 -12.97
C CYS A 251 -2.55 -3.56 -12.22
N ALA A 252 -1.57 -3.27 -11.36
CA ALA A 252 -1.55 -2.03 -10.61
C ALA A 252 -1.49 -0.77 -11.49
N CYS A 253 -1.24 -0.86 -12.81
CA CYS A 253 -1.30 0.31 -13.68
C CYS A 253 -2.72 0.78 -14.04
N GLY A 254 -3.77 0.07 -13.60
CA GLY A 254 -5.17 0.44 -13.86
C GLY A 254 -5.67 0.13 -15.27
N SER A 255 -4.95 -0.68 -16.06
CA SER A 255 -5.33 -1.02 -17.44
C SER A 255 -6.57 -1.93 -17.58
N GLY A 256 -7.07 -2.47 -16.46
CA GLY A 256 -8.13 -3.49 -16.43
C GLY A 256 -7.68 -4.89 -16.87
N LYS A 257 -6.42 -5.07 -17.26
CA LYS A 257 -5.82 -6.38 -17.58
C LYS A 257 -5.18 -7.00 -16.32
N THR A 258 -4.96 -8.31 -16.32
CA THR A 258 -4.14 -8.95 -15.28
C THR A 258 -2.70 -8.46 -15.35
N TYR A 259 -1.98 -8.50 -14.23
CA TYR A 259 -0.57 -8.10 -14.17
C TYR A 259 0.28 -8.90 -15.16
N GLU A 260 0.07 -10.23 -15.19
CA GLU A 260 0.69 -11.15 -16.15
C GLU A 260 0.55 -10.67 -17.60
N ARG A 261 -0.64 -10.15 -17.98
CA ARG A 261 -0.97 -9.77 -19.36
C ARG A 261 -0.75 -8.28 -19.63
N CYS A 262 -0.17 -7.55 -18.68
CA CYS A 262 0.01 -6.10 -18.76
C CYS A 262 1.46 -5.70 -18.47
N CYS A 263 1.74 -5.02 -17.35
CA CYS A 263 3.06 -4.51 -17.01
C CYS A 263 4.13 -5.60 -17.00
N ARG A 264 3.79 -6.83 -16.60
CA ARG A 264 4.74 -7.96 -16.65
C ARG A 264 5.25 -8.24 -18.07
N ARG A 265 4.38 -8.18 -19.10
CA ARG A 265 4.78 -8.32 -20.51
C ARG A 265 5.66 -7.18 -21.01
N LEU A 266 5.57 -6.02 -20.38
CA LEU A 266 6.39 -4.85 -20.69
C LEU A 266 7.72 -4.84 -19.91
N GLY A 267 8.05 -5.94 -19.22
CA GLY A 267 9.27 -6.06 -18.41
C GLY A 267 9.23 -5.27 -17.10
N GLN A 268 8.06 -4.78 -16.68
CA GLN A 268 7.91 -4.09 -15.42
C GLN A 268 7.66 -5.11 -14.30
N THR A 269 8.48 -5.06 -13.26
CA THR A 269 8.22 -5.82 -12.04
C THR A 269 7.46 -4.96 -11.04
N ILE A 270 6.43 -5.54 -10.44
CA ILE A 270 5.65 -4.96 -9.34
C ILE A 270 5.83 -5.89 -8.15
N VAL A 271 6.11 -5.29 -6.99
CA VAL A 271 6.14 -5.94 -5.69
C VAL A 271 5.05 -5.32 -4.81
N GLU A 272 4.75 -5.96 -3.70
CA GLU A 272 3.80 -5.52 -2.69
C GLU A 272 4.55 -5.21 -1.40
N GLY A 273 4.41 -3.99 -0.90
CA GLY A 273 4.96 -3.56 0.37
C GLY A 273 3.87 -3.24 1.39
N TRP A 274 4.23 -3.30 2.67
CA TRP A 274 3.41 -2.74 3.73
C TRP A 274 3.64 -1.24 3.86
N LYS A 275 2.58 -0.43 3.91
CA LYS A 275 2.67 1.02 4.08
C LYS A 275 1.81 1.50 5.25
N GLY A 276 2.46 2.15 6.23
CA GLY A 276 1.83 2.85 7.35
C GLY A 276 1.51 1.99 8.58
N ASP A 277 0.92 2.62 9.60
CA ASP A 277 0.37 1.97 10.80
C ASP A 277 -0.91 2.72 11.28
N PRO A 278 -2.12 2.12 11.24
CA PRO A 278 -2.42 0.81 10.68
C PRO A 278 -2.19 0.81 9.17
N GLY A 279 -1.34 -0.09 8.70
CA GLY A 279 -0.93 -0.10 7.31
C GLY A 279 -1.84 -0.89 6.39
N SER A 280 -1.50 -0.84 5.10
CA SER A 280 -2.11 -1.64 4.05
C SER A 280 -1.07 -2.15 3.06
N ILE A 281 -1.43 -3.19 2.30
CA ILE A 281 -0.61 -3.70 1.22
C ILE A 281 -0.76 -2.79 0.00
N VAL A 282 0.35 -2.20 -0.44
CA VAL A 282 0.41 -1.33 -1.62
C VAL A 282 1.31 -1.93 -2.70
N PRO A 283 0.92 -1.86 -3.99
CA PRO A 283 1.80 -2.22 -5.08
C PRO A 283 2.88 -1.14 -5.28
N LEU A 284 4.11 -1.58 -5.53
CA LEU A 284 5.29 -0.76 -5.77
C LEU A 284 6.00 -1.26 -7.04
N TYR A 285 6.43 -0.37 -7.92
CA TYR A 285 7.23 -0.75 -9.10
C TYR A 285 8.69 -0.99 -8.69
N GLU A 286 9.30 -2.09 -9.13
CA GLU A 286 10.68 -2.44 -8.74
C GLU A 286 11.74 -1.48 -9.33
N THR A 287 11.37 -0.65 -10.31
CA THR A 287 12.21 0.50 -10.72
C THR A 287 12.50 1.46 -9.56
N HIS A 288 11.70 1.41 -8.48
CA HIS A 288 11.94 2.10 -7.21
C HIS A 288 12.96 1.40 -6.29
N VAL A 289 13.38 0.17 -6.60
CA VAL A 289 14.26 -0.67 -5.75
C VAL A 289 15.60 -0.97 -6.44
N ALA A 290 15.63 -1.05 -7.77
CA ALA A 290 16.79 -1.53 -8.54
C ALA A 290 17.50 -0.44 -9.38
N ALA A 291 17.45 0.82 -8.95
CA ALA A 291 18.02 1.94 -9.72
C ALA A 291 19.55 1.88 -9.96
N ALA A 292 20.29 1.05 -9.22
CA ALA A 292 21.73 0.88 -9.42
C ALA A 292 22.13 0.08 -10.68
N ALA A 293 21.31 -0.91 -11.09
CA ALA A 293 21.68 -1.81 -12.19
C ALA A 293 21.48 -1.19 -13.58
N ASP A 294 20.48 -0.32 -13.73
CA ASP A 294 20.11 0.28 -15.03
C ASP A 294 21.07 1.39 -15.48
N ILE A 295 21.78 2.02 -14.53
CA ILE A 295 22.85 2.99 -14.78
C ILE A 295 24.00 2.33 -15.54
N ARG A 296 24.41 1.10 -15.16
CA ARG A 296 25.51 0.36 -15.80
C ARG A 296 25.20 -0.01 -17.25
N LYS A 297 23.95 -0.37 -17.53
CA LYS A 297 23.49 -0.72 -18.89
C LYS A 297 23.48 0.49 -19.82
N HIS A 298 23.09 1.65 -19.32
CA HIS A 298 23.09 2.90 -20.09
C HIS A 298 24.50 3.49 -20.23
N TRP A 299 25.37 3.37 -19.22
CA TRP A 299 26.80 3.72 -19.35
C TRP A 299 27.44 3.04 -20.56
N ASN A 300 27.19 1.74 -20.72
CA ASN A 300 27.70 0.94 -21.83
C ASN A 300 27.07 1.28 -23.20
N ALA A 301 25.94 2.01 -23.22
CA ALA A 301 25.25 2.43 -24.43
C ALA A 301 25.68 3.82 -24.93
N VAL A 302 26.47 4.57 -24.14
CA VAL A 302 27.01 5.88 -24.52
C VAL A 302 28.16 5.70 -25.52
N PRO A 303 28.08 6.28 -26.75
CA PRO A 303 29.19 6.27 -27.69
C PRO A 303 30.44 6.91 -27.06
N GLY A 304 31.51 6.13 -26.87
CA GLY A 304 32.75 6.56 -26.21
C GLY A 304 33.06 5.84 -24.89
N ALA A 305 32.05 5.33 -24.18
CA ALA A 305 32.25 4.59 -22.92
C ALA A 305 32.95 3.24 -23.11
N ARG A 306 32.82 2.62 -24.30
CA ARG A 306 33.51 1.38 -24.69
C ARG A 306 35.04 1.48 -24.78
N LYS A 307 35.62 2.70 -24.81
CA LYS A 307 37.08 2.86 -24.85
C LYS A 307 37.75 2.69 -23.48
N ILE A 308 36.96 2.59 -22.41
CA ILE A 308 37.43 2.12 -21.10
C ILE A 308 37.42 0.58 -21.16
N GLY A 309 38.35 0.03 -21.95
CA GLY A 309 38.53 -1.40 -22.13
C GLY A 309 39.47 -1.98 -21.08
N ASP A 310 38.95 -2.98 -20.38
CA ASP A 310 39.61 -4.16 -19.80
C ASP A 310 40.59 -4.07 -18.61
N ASP A 311 41.25 -2.95 -18.26
CA ASP A 311 42.31 -2.98 -17.22
C ASP A 311 42.05 -2.19 -15.92
N ALA A 312 40.88 -1.57 -15.73
CA ALA A 312 40.54 -0.91 -14.47
C ALA A 312 39.24 -1.48 -13.87
N PRO A 313 39.27 -2.03 -12.64
CA PRO A 313 38.04 -2.43 -11.96
C PRO A 313 37.16 -1.20 -11.77
N LEU A 314 35.98 -1.18 -12.38
CA LEU A 314 34.93 -0.23 -12.00
C LEU A 314 34.67 -0.42 -10.50
N PRO A 315 34.66 0.65 -9.69
CA PRO A 315 34.36 0.55 -8.26
C PRO A 315 32.98 -0.08 -8.06
N ASP A 316 32.84 -0.85 -6.99
CA ASP A 316 31.58 -1.52 -6.62
C ASP A 316 30.43 -0.50 -6.58
N ILE A 317 29.46 -0.67 -7.48
CA ILE A 317 28.41 0.33 -7.81
C ILE A 317 27.22 0.22 -6.85
N SER A 318 27.22 -0.77 -5.96
CA SER A 318 26.17 -0.95 -4.97
C SER A 318 26.11 0.18 -3.92
N GLY A 319 27.16 1.03 -3.81
CA GLY A 319 27.22 2.22 -2.95
C GLY A 319 27.31 3.58 -3.68
N LEU A 320 27.01 3.64 -4.98
CA LEU A 320 27.30 4.82 -5.80
C LEU A 320 26.23 5.94 -5.77
N SER A 321 25.02 5.74 -5.23
CA SER A 321 24.00 6.81 -5.20
C SER A 321 24.45 8.02 -4.37
N GLY A 322 24.97 7.79 -3.16
CA GLY A 322 25.53 8.84 -2.30
C GLY A 322 26.80 9.48 -2.89
N HIS A 323 27.66 8.68 -3.53
CA HIS A 323 28.86 9.18 -4.21
C HIS A 323 28.55 9.98 -5.47
N LEU A 324 27.51 9.64 -6.23
CA LEU A 324 27.10 10.39 -7.42
C LEU A 324 26.47 11.73 -7.04
N SER A 325 25.56 11.73 -6.06
CA SER A 325 24.95 12.95 -5.51
C SER A 325 26.03 13.96 -5.09
N SER A 326 26.92 13.54 -4.19
CA SER A 326 28.03 14.38 -3.69
C SER A 326 29.02 14.79 -4.78
N PHE A 327 29.32 13.90 -5.73
CA PHE A 327 30.18 14.21 -6.87
C PHE A 327 29.59 15.29 -7.79
N PHE A 328 28.32 15.19 -8.16
CA PHE A 328 27.69 16.19 -9.02
C PHE A 328 27.46 17.51 -8.30
N LEU A 329 27.11 17.44 -7.01
CA LEU A 329 26.90 18.62 -6.16
C LEU A 329 28.21 19.41 -5.99
N SER A 330 29.31 18.73 -5.66
CA SER A 330 30.63 19.38 -5.49
C SER A 330 31.16 20.05 -6.76
N ARG A 331 30.63 19.68 -7.93
CA ARG A 331 30.99 20.25 -9.23
C ARG A 331 29.98 21.26 -9.77
N GLY A 332 28.92 21.55 -9.02
CA GLY A 332 27.84 22.45 -9.44
C GLY A 332 27.10 21.97 -10.68
N LEU A 333 27.05 20.65 -10.93
CA LEU A 333 26.45 20.06 -12.13
C LEU A 333 24.96 19.75 -11.94
N VAL A 334 24.49 19.71 -10.70
CA VAL A 334 23.09 19.46 -10.36
C VAL A 334 22.66 20.41 -9.25
N ASP A 335 21.36 20.69 -9.22
CA ASP A 335 20.75 21.45 -8.13
C ASP A 335 20.87 20.69 -6.79
N PRO A 336 21.15 21.36 -5.66
CA PRO A 336 21.16 20.74 -4.33
C PRO A 336 19.89 19.95 -3.99
N ALA A 337 18.71 20.48 -4.33
CA ALA A 337 17.45 19.78 -4.08
C ALA A 337 17.30 18.55 -4.98
N PHE A 338 17.81 18.64 -6.23
CA PHE A 338 17.83 17.49 -7.14
C PHE A 338 18.77 16.39 -6.63
N ALA A 339 19.96 16.75 -6.14
CA ALA A 339 20.91 15.82 -5.52
C ALA A 339 20.31 15.14 -4.29
N TYR A 340 19.61 15.90 -3.45
CA TYR A 340 18.86 15.35 -2.32
C TYR A 340 17.82 14.31 -2.77
N ALA A 341 16.95 14.64 -3.73
CA ALA A 341 15.96 13.69 -4.24
C ALA A 341 16.60 12.46 -4.92
N LEU A 342 17.74 12.64 -5.61
CA LEU A 342 18.50 11.54 -6.19
C LEU A 342 18.99 10.56 -5.12
N GLU A 343 19.46 11.09 -3.99
CA GLU A 343 19.90 10.29 -2.85
C GLU A 343 18.73 9.57 -2.17
N GLN A 344 17.60 10.27 -1.97
CA GLN A 344 16.40 9.69 -1.35
C GLN A 344 15.76 8.59 -2.20
N THR A 345 15.76 8.76 -3.53
CA THR A 345 15.12 7.81 -4.45
C THR A 345 16.06 6.70 -4.94
N GLY A 346 17.38 6.87 -4.74
CA GLY A 346 18.40 5.94 -5.20
C GLY A 346 18.57 5.87 -6.72
N GLY A 347 17.93 6.74 -7.51
CA GLY A 347 17.86 6.63 -8.96
C GLY A 347 17.57 7.92 -9.71
N ILE A 348 18.11 8.03 -10.94
CA ILE A 348 17.87 9.19 -11.81
C ILE A 348 16.45 9.10 -12.40
N PRO A 349 15.62 10.16 -12.33
CA PRO A 349 14.30 10.16 -12.92
C PRO A 349 14.45 10.13 -14.45
N GLN A 350 14.14 8.97 -15.05
CA GLN A 350 14.36 8.78 -16.48
C GLN A 350 13.23 9.39 -17.33
N PRO A 351 13.52 9.81 -18.58
CA PRO A 351 12.55 9.90 -19.66
C PRO A 351 11.89 8.55 -19.88
N VAL A 352 10.82 8.32 -19.13
CA VAL A 352 10.06 7.06 -19.15
C VAL A 352 9.48 6.91 -20.56
N ASP A 353 9.99 5.93 -21.32
CA ASP A 353 9.51 5.59 -22.65
C ASP A 353 7.98 5.45 -22.60
N PHE A 354 7.30 6.36 -23.31
CA PHE A 354 5.84 6.46 -23.36
C PHE A 354 5.18 5.16 -23.85
N ARG A 355 5.93 4.30 -24.57
CA ARG A 355 5.45 3.01 -25.08
C ARG A 355 5.55 1.89 -24.05
N LYS A 356 6.48 2.00 -23.09
CA LYS A 356 6.76 0.94 -22.09
C LYS A 356 6.11 1.21 -20.74
N ASN A 357 5.81 2.46 -20.44
CA ASN A 357 5.30 2.87 -19.13
C ASN A 357 3.90 3.47 -19.24
N SER A 358 2.97 2.96 -18.42
CA SER A 358 1.62 3.53 -18.37
C SER A 358 1.70 5.01 -17.92
N ARG A 359 0.70 5.80 -18.29
CA ARG A 359 0.59 7.21 -17.84
C ARG A 359 0.67 7.33 -16.31
N HIS A 360 0.21 6.32 -15.59
CA HIS A 360 0.12 6.29 -14.13
C HIS A 360 1.48 6.07 -13.48
N VAL A 361 2.25 5.07 -13.92
CA VAL A 361 3.63 4.86 -13.44
C VAL A 361 4.44 6.15 -13.54
N ARG A 362 4.26 6.88 -14.65
CA ARG A 362 4.93 8.16 -14.88
C ARG A 362 4.52 9.24 -13.88
N LYS A 363 3.22 9.31 -13.53
CA LYS A 363 2.71 10.25 -12.52
C LYS A 363 3.17 9.88 -11.11
N ASP A 364 3.25 8.60 -10.77
CA ASP A 364 3.67 8.15 -9.44
C ASP A 364 5.17 8.42 -9.21
N VAL A 365 6.01 8.09 -10.21
CA VAL A 365 7.44 8.44 -10.19
C VAL A 365 7.62 9.95 -10.08
N GLN A 366 6.82 10.73 -10.82
CA GLN A 366 6.83 12.19 -10.72
C GLN A 366 6.42 12.69 -9.32
N ALA A 367 5.33 12.17 -8.76
CA ALA A 367 4.81 12.61 -7.46
C ALA A 367 5.77 12.27 -6.33
N MET A 368 6.34 11.07 -6.35
CA MET A 368 7.36 10.63 -5.38
C MET A 368 8.63 11.49 -5.49
N TRP A 369 9.13 11.74 -6.70
CA TRP A 369 10.29 12.62 -6.88
C TRP A 369 10.01 14.01 -6.30
N ASN A 370 8.87 14.59 -6.67
CA ASN A 370 8.50 15.94 -6.25
C ASN A 370 8.24 16.02 -4.73
N SER A 371 7.77 14.94 -4.08
CA SER A 371 7.59 14.95 -2.62
C SER A 371 8.92 15.04 -1.88
N HIS A 372 10.00 14.45 -2.39
CA HIS A 372 11.33 14.62 -1.80
C HIS A 372 11.86 16.05 -1.97
N ILE A 373 11.50 16.73 -3.06
CA ILE A 373 11.80 18.16 -3.23
C ILE A 373 11.01 18.99 -2.20
N ASP A 374 9.74 18.67 -1.98
CA ASP A 374 8.92 19.32 -0.95
C ASP A 374 9.52 19.12 0.46
N ASP A 375 10.02 17.91 0.74
CA ASP A 375 10.71 17.60 1.99
C ASP A 375 12.02 18.39 2.15
N TYR A 376 12.79 18.57 1.07
CA TYR A 376 13.99 19.41 1.06
C TYR A 376 13.67 20.88 1.35
N ILE A 377 12.66 21.44 0.68
CA ILE A 377 12.20 22.82 0.89
C ILE A 377 11.76 23.01 2.36
N ARG A 378 11.03 22.04 2.93
CA ARG A 378 10.53 22.11 4.30
C ARG A 378 11.63 22.13 5.35
N GLN A 379 12.81 21.58 5.06
CA GLN A 379 13.97 21.64 5.96
C GLN A 379 14.54 23.06 6.11
N GLY A 380 14.28 23.95 5.15
CA GLY A 380 14.70 25.36 5.22
C GLY A 380 16.23 25.55 5.21
N THR A 381 16.99 24.58 4.69
CA THR A 381 18.46 24.62 4.65
C THR A 381 19.01 25.38 3.45
N ASP A 382 18.22 25.51 2.38
CA ASP A 382 18.56 26.26 1.17
C ASP A 382 18.04 27.71 1.28
N PRO A 383 18.89 28.73 1.10
CA PRO A 383 18.49 30.13 1.22
C PRO A 383 17.64 30.66 0.04
N ARG A 384 17.50 29.90 -1.05
CA ARG A 384 16.70 30.30 -2.22
C ARG A 384 15.20 30.28 -1.90
N ALA A 385 14.41 31.02 -2.67
CA ALA A 385 12.96 30.95 -2.57
C ALA A 385 12.46 29.56 -2.99
N ALA A 386 11.40 29.06 -2.33
CA ALA A 386 10.83 27.75 -2.63
C ALA A 386 10.49 27.58 -4.12
N GLU A 387 9.95 28.62 -4.76
CA GLU A 387 9.58 28.61 -6.18
C GLU A 387 10.79 28.40 -7.12
N ASP A 388 11.97 28.90 -6.75
CA ASP A 388 13.20 28.73 -7.53
C ASP A 388 13.72 27.29 -7.41
N ILE A 389 13.66 26.73 -6.19
CA ILE A 389 14.02 25.35 -5.91
C ILE A 389 13.09 24.39 -6.67
N GLU A 390 11.78 24.64 -6.61
CA GLU A 390 10.79 23.85 -7.35
C GLU A 390 11.05 23.85 -8.85
N ARG A 391 11.32 25.03 -9.43
CA ARG A 391 11.59 25.18 -10.86
C ARG A 391 12.87 24.45 -11.28
N ALA A 392 13.88 24.43 -10.43
CA ALA A 392 15.17 23.80 -10.72
C ALA A 392 15.13 22.27 -10.57
N ALA A 393 14.34 21.74 -9.61
CA ALA A 393 14.47 20.34 -9.20
C ALA A 393 13.22 19.46 -9.36
N LYS A 394 12.00 20.03 -9.44
CA LYS A 394 10.79 19.23 -9.67
C LYS A 394 10.69 18.79 -11.13
N ILE A 395 10.19 17.58 -11.35
CA ILE A 395 9.92 17.04 -12.67
C ILE A 395 8.44 17.24 -13.03
N SER A 396 8.16 17.62 -14.28
CA SER A 396 6.81 17.82 -14.80
C SER A 396 6.45 16.73 -15.83
N GLY A 397 5.16 16.38 -15.94
CA GLY A 397 4.68 15.39 -16.92
C GLY A 397 4.87 15.78 -18.40
N ARG A 398 5.23 17.04 -18.69
CA ARG A 398 5.69 17.52 -20.01
C ARG A 398 7.20 17.78 -20.07
N ASN A 399 7.84 18.08 -18.94
CA ASN A 399 9.25 18.49 -18.83
C ASN A 399 10.20 17.34 -18.48
N VAL A 400 9.76 16.08 -18.62
CA VAL A 400 10.71 14.96 -18.66
C VAL A 400 11.71 15.15 -19.83
N ALA A 401 11.36 15.97 -20.82
CA ALA A 401 12.26 16.45 -21.86
C ALA A 401 13.36 17.42 -21.38
N GLU A 402 13.15 18.22 -20.31
CA GLU A 402 14.20 19.10 -19.76
C GLU A 402 15.12 18.34 -18.77
N ALA A 403 14.57 17.40 -18.00
CA ALA A 403 15.40 16.38 -17.33
C ALA A 403 16.17 15.51 -18.36
N SER A 404 15.61 15.33 -19.57
CA SER A 404 16.29 14.75 -20.74
C SER A 404 17.32 15.68 -21.40
N ILE A 405 17.47 16.93 -20.97
CA ILE A 405 18.62 17.78 -21.31
C ILE A 405 19.71 17.58 -20.26
N VAL A 406 19.33 17.57 -18.98
CA VAL A 406 20.28 17.38 -17.86
C VAL A 406 20.92 15.99 -17.90
N ALA A 407 20.18 14.89 -18.08
CA ALA A 407 20.77 13.56 -18.04
C ALA A 407 21.81 13.28 -19.16
N PRO A 408 21.57 13.62 -20.45
CA PRO A 408 22.59 13.49 -21.48
C PRO A 408 23.72 14.51 -21.34
N GLN A 409 23.47 15.73 -20.85
CA GLN A 409 24.55 16.70 -20.57
C GLN A 409 25.39 16.28 -19.36
N LEU A 410 24.80 15.66 -18.35
CA LEU A 410 25.46 15.07 -17.18
C LEU A 410 26.32 13.88 -17.62
N ILE A 411 25.75 12.97 -18.43
CA ILE A 411 26.47 11.83 -19.03
C ILE A 411 27.61 12.31 -19.95
N LYS A 412 27.36 13.35 -20.76
CA LYS A 412 28.36 13.95 -21.65
C LYS A 412 29.46 14.70 -20.87
N ALA A 413 29.12 15.42 -19.80
CA ALA A 413 30.09 16.09 -18.94
C ALA A 413 30.96 15.10 -18.16
N ILE A 414 30.41 13.95 -17.79
CA ILE A 414 31.19 12.83 -17.22
C ILE A 414 32.12 12.25 -18.30
N ALA A 415 31.62 11.98 -19.49
CA ALA A 415 32.43 11.45 -20.59
C ALA A 415 33.56 12.42 -21.00
N ASP A 416 33.27 13.69 -21.24
CA ASP A 416 34.25 14.68 -21.74
C ASP A 416 35.37 14.99 -20.73
N ARG A 417 35.13 14.77 -19.44
CA ARG A 417 36.05 15.17 -18.36
C ARG A 417 36.73 14.01 -17.63
N VAL A 418 36.17 12.80 -17.70
CA VAL A 418 36.84 11.56 -17.29
C VAL A 418 37.72 11.00 -18.43
N LEU A 419 37.36 11.25 -19.71
CA LEU A 419 38.09 10.74 -20.89
C LEU A 419 39.17 11.68 -21.46
N ARG A 420 39.34 12.89 -20.93
CA ARG A 420 40.52 13.73 -21.24
C ARG A 420 41.50 13.64 -20.08
N PRO A 421 42.63 12.91 -20.22
CA PRO A 421 43.75 13.14 -19.33
C PRO A 421 44.17 14.60 -19.51
N SER A 422 44.39 15.30 -18.40
CA SER A 422 45.15 16.54 -18.36
C SER A 422 46.50 16.31 -19.03
N LEU A 423 46.61 16.69 -20.31
CA LEU A 423 47.91 16.92 -20.93
C LEU A 423 48.54 18.11 -20.20
N PRO A 424 49.76 17.99 -19.67
CA PRO A 424 50.47 19.15 -19.17
C PRO A 424 50.74 20.11 -20.33
N GLU A 425 50.48 21.39 -20.11
CA GLU A 425 50.95 22.46 -21.00
C GLU A 425 52.48 22.40 -21.07
N VAL A 426 53.01 21.86 -22.17
CA VAL A 426 54.43 22.02 -22.50
C VAL A 426 54.56 23.41 -23.10
N GLY A 427 55.24 24.29 -22.35
CA GLY A 427 55.54 25.65 -22.74
C GLY A 427 56.28 25.73 -24.07
N VAL A 428 55.75 26.54 -24.98
CA VAL A 428 56.46 27.00 -26.17
C VAL A 428 57.24 28.25 -25.77
N GLU A 429 58.48 28.07 -25.32
CA GLU A 429 59.46 29.15 -25.24
C GLU A 429 60.10 29.34 -26.63
N VAL A 430 59.75 30.46 -27.25
CA VAL A 430 60.59 31.38 -28.03
C VAL A 430 61.85 30.81 -28.70
N ALA A 431 61.79 30.69 -30.03
CA ALA A 431 62.93 30.91 -30.92
C ALA A 431 62.47 31.64 -32.19
N GLN A 432 62.27 32.96 -32.08
CA GLN A 432 62.35 33.88 -33.21
C GLN A 432 63.78 34.41 -33.24
N GLU A 433 64.56 34.07 -34.28
CA GLU A 433 65.49 34.97 -34.98
C GLU A 433 66.34 34.19 -35.99
N ARG A 434 65.98 34.31 -37.28
CA ARG A 434 66.91 34.56 -38.40
C ARG A 434 66.19 34.34 -39.73
N LEU A 435 65.61 35.41 -40.25
CA LEU A 435 65.52 35.67 -41.68
C LEU A 435 65.06 37.12 -41.82
N LEU A 436 66.02 38.02 -42.11
CA LEU A 436 65.91 39.21 -42.97
C LEU A 436 67.05 40.19 -42.68
N LEU A 437 68.19 40.00 -43.35
CA LEU A 437 69.08 41.06 -43.87
C LEU A 437 69.62 40.55 -45.21
N GLY A 438 69.13 41.09 -46.34
CA GLY A 438 69.93 41.82 -47.34
C GLY A 438 70.66 40.88 -48.31
N GLY A 439 70.50 40.90 -49.64
CA GLY A 439 70.55 42.06 -50.52
C GLY A 439 71.91 42.13 -51.20
N THR A 440 71.92 42.09 -52.55
CA THR A 440 73.00 42.41 -53.51
C THR A 440 74.16 41.42 -53.70
N GLY A 441 74.43 41.07 -54.97
CA GLY A 441 75.59 40.30 -55.44
C GLY A 441 75.23 39.29 -56.51
#